data_AF-A0A4W4FWB3-F1
#
_entry.id   AF-A0A4W4FWB3-F1
#
_cell.length_a   1.000
_cell.length_b   1.000
_cell.length_c   1.000
_cell.angle_alpha   90.00
_cell.angle_beta   90.00
_cell.angle_gamma   90.00
#
_symmetry.space_group_name_H-M   'P 1'
#
loop_
_entity.id
_entity.type
_entity.pdbx_description
1 polymer ?
#
loop_
_entity_poly.entity_id
_entity_poly.type
_entity_poly.pdbx_seq_one_letter_code
_entity_poly.pdbx_strand_id
1 'polypeptide(L)'
;WYGVTLHVVFLLHAEVQKVTVYWDATHKAVLLKEGVLEKEGDAYGYYNDSLLSTGWGVLEIRAGYGKTPETDDITYFLAGYLEGYLTAQQMYDYFTNMYPQVITDPKTLVAVKNFMIKQDAWAREQVKLTKSSDPLWRHVGFLLAQMDGLQAGMGDWAKRMGQKPLTQFAVQFLNAIGDLLDLIPALVPGARVNLMKEPPMGHCSALIKMLPGYENLLFAHSSWYTYAATLRIFKHWDFKVTEAHTATGKLSFSSYPGSLVSMDDFYLLGSGLMMTQTTNNIFNSSLFDHITPASLFAWQRVRVAHALAHTGPEWGQVFSKFNSGTYNNQYMVLDMSKVFLGSSIDDGALTIVEQIPGLVEYSDQTQALRRGYWPSYNVPFHRKIYLLSGYEQLWKKYGNNFSYDLCPRAKIFRRDQASVTDLASLKHIMRYNDYKHDPYSEGNACKSICCRNDLVQKHASPGGCYDTKVTDFSMAHKFVSEALNGPTTEDGLPPFSWDQFNSTLHQGLPRIYNYTFIPMQPLMFTPSIPVTPENSRVTSDY
;
A
#
# COMPACT_ATOMS: atom_id res chain seq x y z
N TRP A 1 51.93 7.69 -19.40
CA TRP A 1 51.15 6.45 -19.21
C TRP A 1 50.16 6.68 -18.09
N TYR A 2 49.06 7.37 -18.42
CA TYR A 2 47.93 7.57 -17.51
C TYR A 2 46.90 6.47 -17.84
N GLY A 3 46.64 5.60 -16.87
CA GLY A 3 45.69 4.49 -17.00
C GLY A 3 44.26 5.02 -17.07
N VAL A 4 43.58 4.70 -18.17
CA VAL A 4 42.14 4.92 -18.35
C VAL A 4 41.42 3.78 -17.64
N THR A 5 40.73 4.09 -16.54
CA THR A 5 39.82 3.16 -15.88
C THR A 5 38.53 3.10 -16.69
N LEU A 6 38.42 2.05 -17.53
CA LEU A 6 37.24 1.77 -18.33
C LEU A 6 36.05 1.49 -17.38
N HIS A 7 35.10 2.42 -17.29
CA HIS A 7 33.80 2.15 -16.66
C HIS A 7 32.98 1.34 -17.65
N VAL A 8 33.01 0.01 -17.50
CA VAL A 8 32.10 -0.88 -18.21
C VAL A 8 30.71 -0.70 -17.59
N VAL A 9 29.87 0.08 -18.25
CA VAL A 9 28.43 0.08 -17.99
C VAL A 9 27.90 -1.24 -18.54
N PHE A 10 27.72 -2.23 -17.67
CA PHE A 10 26.88 -3.38 -18.01
C PHE A 10 25.45 -2.86 -18.18
N LEU A 11 24.97 -2.86 -19.43
CA LEU A 11 23.53 -2.86 -19.70
C LEU A 11 22.97 -4.19 -19.17
N LEU A 12 22.67 -4.23 -17.87
CA LEU A 12 21.98 -5.33 -17.23
C LEU A 12 20.61 -5.47 -17.92
N HIS A 13 20.46 -6.54 -18.69
CA HIS A 13 19.14 -7.00 -19.09
C HIS A 13 18.35 -7.27 -17.81
N ALA A 14 17.09 -6.84 -17.74
CA ALA A 14 16.22 -7.15 -16.61
C ALA A 14 16.20 -8.68 -16.40
N GLU A 15 16.80 -9.15 -15.32
CA GLU A 15 16.92 -10.56 -15.02
C GLU A 15 15.67 -11.01 -14.27
N VAL A 16 14.84 -11.83 -14.93
CA VAL A 16 13.66 -12.41 -14.29
C VAL A 16 14.10 -13.61 -13.46
N GLN A 17 14.14 -13.43 -12.15
CA GLN A 17 14.46 -14.50 -11.20
C GLN A 17 13.23 -15.37 -10.99
N LYS A 18 13.38 -16.68 -11.13
CA LYS A 18 12.30 -17.67 -10.96
C LYS A 18 12.69 -18.65 -9.87
N VAL A 19 11.76 -18.93 -8.96
CA VAL A 19 12.00 -19.88 -7.87
C VAL A 19 10.77 -20.75 -7.68
N THR A 20 11.01 -22.02 -7.38
CA THR A 20 10.00 -22.95 -6.85
C THR A 20 10.48 -23.51 -5.52
N VAL A 21 9.57 -23.65 -4.56
CA VAL A 21 9.85 -24.24 -3.26
C VAL A 21 8.89 -25.39 -2.94
N TYR A 22 9.40 -26.37 -2.22
CA TYR A 22 8.66 -27.53 -1.70
C TYR A 22 8.82 -27.61 -0.18
N TRP A 23 7.80 -28.13 0.49
CA TRP A 23 7.86 -28.46 1.90
C TRP A 23 8.39 -29.88 2.10
N ASP A 24 9.50 -30.02 2.83
CA ASP A 24 9.98 -31.31 3.33
C ASP A 24 9.44 -31.53 4.74
N ALA A 25 8.33 -32.24 4.85
CA ALA A 25 7.70 -32.55 6.13
C ALA A 25 8.58 -33.41 7.05
N THR A 26 9.51 -34.21 6.50
CA THR A 26 10.38 -35.09 7.28
C THR A 26 11.41 -34.28 8.05
N HIS A 27 12.04 -33.32 7.36
CA HIS A 27 13.09 -32.48 7.93
C HIS A 27 12.57 -31.12 8.44
N LYS A 28 11.28 -30.82 8.21
CA LYS A 28 10.65 -29.51 8.46
C LYS A 28 11.44 -28.38 7.82
N ALA A 29 11.79 -28.57 6.56
CA ALA A 29 12.68 -27.69 5.81
C ALA A 29 12.06 -27.30 4.46
N VAL A 30 12.55 -26.20 3.90
CA VAL A 30 12.18 -25.77 2.56
C VAL A 30 13.21 -26.28 1.56
N LEU A 31 12.75 -26.99 0.53
CA LEU A 31 13.58 -27.37 -0.61
C LEU A 31 13.37 -26.35 -1.72
N LEU A 32 14.43 -25.59 -2.04
CA LEU A 32 14.39 -24.51 -3.01
C LEU A 32 15.05 -24.92 -4.33
N LYS A 33 14.40 -24.59 -5.45
CA LYS A 33 14.93 -24.71 -6.81
C LYS A 33 14.90 -23.36 -7.53
N GLU A 34 16.06 -22.94 -8.03
CA GLU A 34 16.24 -21.70 -8.79
C GLU A 34 16.05 -21.91 -10.30
N GLY A 35 15.69 -20.84 -11.01
CA GLY A 35 15.58 -20.82 -12.47
C GLY A 35 14.34 -21.50 -13.04
N VAL A 36 13.46 -22.05 -12.18
CA VAL A 36 12.31 -22.87 -12.60
C VAL A 36 10.99 -22.42 -11.96
N LEU A 37 9.91 -22.60 -12.70
CA LEU A 37 8.52 -22.46 -12.25
C LEU A 37 7.81 -23.81 -12.41
N GLU A 38 8.03 -24.71 -11.46
CA GLU A 38 7.37 -26.02 -11.48
C GLU A 38 5.98 -25.88 -10.85
N LYS A 39 4.92 -25.99 -11.67
CA LYS A 39 3.52 -25.78 -11.23
C LYS A 39 3.04 -26.76 -10.16
N GLU A 40 3.74 -27.88 -10.00
CA GLU A 40 3.50 -28.91 -8.99
C GLU A 40 4.15 -28.59 -7.63
N GLY A 41 4.94 -27.51 -7.56
CA GLY A 41 5.56 -27.03 -6.33
C GLY A 41 4.56 -26.41 -5.36
N ASP A 42 4.89 -26.48 -4.07
CA ASP A 42 4.00 -26.02 -2.99
C ASP A 42 3.88 -24.49 -2.99
N ALA A 43 4.93 -23.78 -3.40
CA ALA A 43 4.86 -22.40 -3.87
C ALA A 43 5.88 -22.11 -4.99
N TYR A 44 5.53 -21.25 -5.93
CA TYR A 44 6.42 -20.85 -7.02
C TYR A 44 6.09 -19.43 -7.50
N GLY A 45 7.07 -18.79 -8.15
CA GLY A 45 6.93 -17.40 -8.53
C GLY A 45 8.19 -16.79 -9.07
N TYR A 46 8.07 -15.54 -9.52
CA TYR A 46 9.17 -14.80 -10.11
C TYR A 46 9.21 -13.37 -9.62
N TYR A 47 10.42 -12.80 -9.60
CA TYR A 47 10.65 -11.37 -9.47
C TYR A 47 11.33 -10.86 -10.74
N ASN A 48 10.71 -9.89 -11.38
CA ASN A 48 11.28 -9.14 -12.50
C ASN A 48 11.85 -7.83 -11.96
N ASP A 49 13.18 -7.74 -11.89
CA ASP A 49 13.87 -6.54 -11.41
C ASP A 49 13.97 -5.46 -12.50
N SER A 50 12.83 -4.82 -12.77
CA SER A 50 12.69 -3.79 -13.81
C SER A 50 12.58 -2.37 -13.26
N LEU A 51 12.95 -2.14 -11.99
CA LEU A 51 12.80 -0.84 -11.33
C LEU A 51 13.53 0.29 -12.08
N LEU A 52 14.77 0.05 -12.51
CA LEU A 52 15.59 1.07 -13.17
C LEU A 52 15.18 1.37 -14.62
N SER A 53 14.47 0.44 -15.28
CA SER A 53 14.03 0.62 -16.67
C SER A 53 12.59 1.11 -16.78
N THR A 54 11.72 0.71 -15.86
CA THR A 54 10.27 0.97 -15.92
C THR A 54 9.71 1.76 -14.73
N GLY A 55 10.50 1.92 -13.67
CA GLY A 55 10.04 2.46 -12.40
C GLY A 55 9.43 1.42 -11.46
N TRP A 56 9.32 0.15 -11.85
CA TRP A 56 8.75 -0.89 -10.98
C TRP A 56 9.48 -2.22 -11.11
N GLY A 57 9.75 -2.88 -9.98
CA GLY A 57 9.89 -4.33 -9.95
C GLY A 57 8.51 -4.99 -9.99
N VAL A 58 8.41 -6.22 -10.50
CA VAL A 58 7.14 -6.98 -10.52
C VAL A 58 7.36 -8.34 -9.90
N LEU A 59 6.56 -8.66 -8.88
CA LEU A 59 6.60 -9.94 -8.16
C LEU A 59 5.27 -10.66 -8.34
N GLU A 60 5.33 -11.92 -8.77
CA GLU A 60 4.16 -12.78 -8.80
C GLU A 60 4.44 -14.10 -8.06
N ILE A 61 3.51 -14.49 -7.17
CA ILE A 61 3.63 -15.70 -6.34
C ILE A 61 2.32 -16.48 -6.39
N ARG A 62 2.43 -17.80 -6.61
CA ARG A 62 1.35 -18.78 -6.41
C ARG A 62 1.75 -19.77 -5.34
N ALA A 63 0.82 -20.11 -4.45
CA ALA A 63 1.08 -21.04 -3.34
C ALA A 63 -0.15 -21.90 -3.01
N GLY A 64 0.07 -23.10 -2.47
CA GLY A 64 -0.98 -24.03 -2.04
C GLY A 64 -1.55 -24.89 -3.17
N TYR A 65 -0.95 -24.84 -4.36
CA TYR A 65 -1.35 -25.62 -5.54
C TYR A 65 -0.51 -26.89 -5.75
N GLY A 66 0.40 -27.18 -4.81
CA GLY A 66 1.29 -28.34 -4.89
C GLY A 66 0.56 -29.67 -4.96
N LYS A 67 1.25 -30.69 -5.48
CA LYS A 67 0.70 -32.04 -5.68
C LYS A 67 0.23 -32.68 -4.36
N THR A 68 0.96 -32.42 -3.28
CA THR A 68 0.57 -32.81 -1.92
C THR A 68 -0.02 -31.58 -1.24
N PRO A 69 -1.31 -31.59 -0.85
CA PRO A 69 -1.89 -30.46 -0.14
C PRO A 69 -1.22 -30.23 1.21
N GLU A 70 -0.67 -29.03 1.38
CA GLU A 70 -0.13 -28.56 2.65
C GLU A 70 -1.16 -27.77 3.44
N THR A 71 -0.93 -27.57 4.74
CA THR A 71 -1.80 -26.71 5.54
C THR A 71 -1.69 -25.25 5.08
N ASP A 72 -2.72 -24.45 5.35
CA ASP A 72 -2.71 -23.02 5.02
C ASP A 72 -1.55 -22.28 5.75
N ASP A 73 -1.20 -22.69 6.98
CA ASP A 73 -0.02 -22.17 7.71
C ASP A 73 1.28 -22.39 6.91
N ILE A 74 1.49 -23.59 6.36
CA ILE A 74 2.67 -23.93 5.54
C ILE A 74 2.60 -23.18 4.20
N THR A 75 1.42 -23.11 3.58
CA THR A 75 1.21 -22.38 2.32
C THR A 75 1.64 -20.92 2.46
N TYR A 76 1.19 -20.22 3.51
CA TYR A 76 1.58 -18.84 3.76
C TYR A 76 3.07 -18.71 4.12
N PHE A 77 3.61 -19.63 4.92
CA PHE A 77 5.05 -19.65 5.22
C PHE A 77 5.89 -19.79 3.94
N LEU A 78 5.55 -20.72 3.04
CA LEU A 78 6.27 -20.90 1.78
C LEU A 78 6.11 -19.70 0.83
N ALA A 79 4.93 -19.09 0.78
CA ALA A 79 4.73 -17.86 -0.01
C ALA A 79 5.61 -16.72 0.52
N GLY A 80 5.69 -16.55 1.84
CA GLY A 80 6.60 -15.61 2.49
C GLY A 80 8.06 -15.93 2.17
N TYR A 81 8.47 -17.18 2.33
CA TYR A 81 9.82 -17.65 2.03
C TYR A 81 10.22 -17.33 0.59
N LEU A 82 9.33 -17.60 -0.35
CA LEU A 82 9.57 -17.33 -1.76
C LEU A 82 9.79 -15.83 -2.02
N GLU A 83 8.93 -14.96 -1.47
CA GLU A 83 9.10 -13.50 -1.57
C GLU A 83 10.41 -13.02 -0.96
N GLY A 84 10.73 -13.52 0.23
CA GLY A 84 11.92 -13.14 0.98
C GLY A 84 13.18 -13.51 0.24
N TYR A 85 13.18 -14.68 -0.42
CA TYR A 85 14.30 -15.14 -1.24
C TYR A 85 14.44 -14.30 -2.53
N LEU A 86 13.35 -14.16 -3.28
CA LEU A 86 13.34 -13.48 -4.58
C LEU A 86 13.65 -11.98 -4.50
N THR A 87 13.32 -11.33 -3.39
CA THR A 87 13.44 -9.87 -3.23
C THR A 87 14.46 -9.45 -2.17
N ALA A 88 15.31 -10.39 -1.73
CA ALA A 88 16.22 -10.17 -0.61
C ALA A 88 17.11 -8.95 -0.79
N GLN A 89 17.79 -8.79 -1.94
CA GLN A 89 18.66 -7.63 -2.21
C GLN A 89 17.87 -6.31 -2.09
N GLN A 90 16.68 -6.25 -2.69
CA GLN A 90 15.82 -5.08 -2.63
C GLN A 90 15.34 -4.79 -1.19
N MET A 91 15.16 -5.81 -0.35
CA MET A 91 14.86 -5.62 1.08
C MET A 91 16.01 -4.93 1.83
N TYR A 92 17.27 -5.27 1.53
CA TYR A 92 18.43 -4.59 2.12
C TYR A 92 18.49 -3.11 1.72
N ASP A 93 18.33 -2.83 0.44
CA ASP A 93 18.36 -1.46 -0.09
C ASP A 93 17.21 -0.63 0.49
N TYR A 94 16.00 -1.20 0.51
CA TYR A 94 14.81 -0.53 1.05
C TYR A 94 14.94 -0.26 2.55
N PHE A 95 15.40 -1.24 3.34
CA PHE A 95 15.66 -1.04 4.76
C PHE A 95 16.73 0.04 4.99
N THR A 96 17.82 0.05 4.21
CA THR A 96 18.88 1.05 4.31
C THR A 96 18.36 2.47 4.04
N ASN A 97 17.46 2.62 3.07
CA ASN A 97 16.86 3.91 2.73
C ASN A 97 15.85 4.36 3.80
N MET A 98 14.97 3.46 4.25
CA MET A 98 13.82 3.80 5.09
C MET A 98 14.13 3.87 6.58
N TYR A 99 15.05 3.05 7.08
CA TYR A 99 15.40 3.02 8.50
C TYR A 99 15.73 4.41 9.07
N PRO A 100 16.64 5.23 8.48
CA PRO A 100 16.95 6.56 9.01
C PRO A 100 15.84 7.60 8.81
N GLN A 101 14.86 7.33 7.93
CA GLN A 101 13.71 8.23 7.74
C GLN A 101 12.70 8.12 8.90
N VAL A 102 12.68 6.97 9.57
CA VAL A 102 11.71 6.66 10.64
C VAL A 102 12.37 6.60 12.02
N ILE A 103 13.55 5.99 12.12
CA ILE A 103 14.31 5.84 13.36
C ILE A 103 15.47 6.82 13.37
N THR A 104 15.25 7.98 13.98
CA THR A 104 16.20 9.10 13.98
C THR A 104 17.21 9.07 15.12
N ASP A 105 16.92 8.34 16.19
CA ASP A 105 17.78 8.32 17.39
C ASP A 105 17.64 7.00 18.19
N PRO A 106 18.62 6.68 19.06
CA PRO A 106 18.62 5.44 19.83
C PRO A 106 17.44 5.29 20.81
N LYS A 107 16.87 6.36 21.35
CA LYS A 107 15.74 6.28 22.28
C LYS A 107 14.49 5.83 21.53
N THR A 108 14.25 6.42 20.36
CA THR A 108 13.16 6.01 19.45
C THR A 108 13.29 4.52 19.09
N LEU A 109 14.49 4.06 18.72
CA LEU A 109 14.73 2.64 18.43
C LEU A 109 14.33 1.73 19.60
N VAL A 110 14.79 2.03 20.82
CA VAL A 110 14.52 1.19 22.00
C VAL A 110 13.02 1.15 22.30
N ALA A 111 12.34 2.30 22.25
CA ALA A 111 10.91 2.38 22.51
C ALA A 111 10.09 1.56 21.49
N VAL A 112 10.35 1.76 20.19
CA VAL A 112 9.67 1.06 19.09
C VAL A 112 9.93 -0.44 19.18
N LYS A 113 11.19 -0.86 19.31
CA LYS A 113 11.56 -2.28 19.40
C LYS A 113 10.89 -2.97 20.58
N ASN A 114 10.85 -2.33 21.75
CA ASN A 114 10.19 -2.88 22.93
C ASN A 114 8.67 -3.02 22.75
N PHE A 115 8.03 -2.06 22.10
CA PHE A 115 6.60 -2.13 21.80
C PHE A 115 6.29 -3.27 20.81
N MET A 116 7.03 -3.34 19.71
CA MET A 116 6.83 -4.35 18.67
C MET A 116 7.07 -5.77 19.18
N ILE A 117 8.07 -6.00 20.04
CA ILE A 117 8.28 -7.31 20.68
C ILE A 117 7.05 -7.72 21.50
N LYS A 118 6.48 -6.79 22.29
CA LYS A 118 5.30 -7.07 23.10
C LYS A 118 4.06 -7.32 22.24
N GLN A 119 3.91 -6.57 21.15
CA GLN A 119 2.79 -6.71 20.23
C GLN A 119 2.83 -8.04 19.47
N ASP A 120 4.00 -8.42 18.95
CA ASP A 120 4.20 -9.70 18.25
C ASP A 120 3.96 -10.88 19.20
N ALA A 121 4.51 -10.82 20.43
CA ALA A 121 4.28 -11.84 21.45
C ALA A 121 2.80 -11.97 21.83
N TRP A 122 2.10 -10.84 21.99
CA TRP A 122 0.66 -10.83 22.26
C TRP A 122 -0.13 -11.44 21.10
N ALA A 123 0.13 -11.04 19.87
CA ALA A 123 -0.58 -11.55 18.69
C ALA A 123 -0.38 -13.07 18.53
N ARG A 124 0.86 -13.56 18.72
CA ARG A 124 1.17 -15.01 18.68
C ARG A 124 0.46 -15.78 19.79
N GLU A 125 0.39 -15.22 21.00
CA GLU A 125 -0.33 -15.87 22.10
C GLU A 125 -1.83 -15.91 21.81
N GLN A 126 -2.43 -14.84 21.28
CA GLN A 126 -3.84 -14.87 20.87
C GLN A 126 -4.09 -15.94 19.81
N VAL A 127 -3.28 -16.01 18.75
CA VAL A 127 -3.37 -17.07 17.73
C VAL A 127 -3.33 -18.46 18.36
N LYS A 128 -2.41 -18.71 19.28
CA LYS A 128 -2.31 -20.00 19.98
C LYS A 128 -3.58 -20.35 20.76
N LEU A 129 -4.22 -19.36 21.39
CA LEU A 129 -5.40 -19.54 22.23
C LEU A 129 -6.70 -19.70 21.42
N THR A 130 -6.83 -19.03 20.28
CA THR A 130 -8.14 -18.82 19.61
C THR A 130 -8.22 -19.31 18.17
N LYS A 131 -7.12 -19.67 17.49
CA LYS A 131 -7.14 -20.03 16.06
C LYS A 131 -8.02 -21.23 15.69
N SER A 132 -8.33 -22.10 16.66
CA SER A 132 -9.20 -23.25 16.44
C SER A 132 -10.68 -22.86 16.30
N SER A 133 -11.09 -21.70 16.84
CA SER A 133 -12.50 -21.30 16.92
C SER A 133 -12.84 -19.94 16.29
N ASP A 134 -11.85 -19.07 16.03
CA ASP A 134 -12.08 -17.74 15.42
C ASP A 134 -11.36 -17.60 14.07
N PRO A 135 -12.09 -17.44 12.94
CA PRO A 135 -11.50 -17.21 11.62
C PRO A 135 -10.53 -16.02 11.58
N LEU A 136 -10.79 -14.94 12.34
CA LEU A 136 -9.89 -13.80 12.39
C LEU A 136 -8.50 -14.23 12.87
N TRP A 137 -8.45 -14.94 14.00
CA TRP A 137 -7.18 -15.34 14.58
C TRP A 137 -6.49 -16.45 13.79
N ARG A 138 -7.25 -17.26 13.05
CA ARG A 138 -6.67 -18.19 12.08
C ARG A 138 -5.94 -17.45 10.96
N HIS A 139 -6.56 -16.42 10.37
CA HIS A 139 -5.92 -15.59 9.35
C HIS A 139 -4.76 -14.75 9.91
N VAL A 140 -4.84 -14.24 11.15
CA VAL A 140 -3.67 -13.63 11.80
C VAL A 140 -2.51 -14.64 11.90
N GLY A 141 -2.80 -15.90 12.24
CA GLY A 141 -1.82 -16.98 12.23
C GLY A 141 -1.13 -17.14 10.87
N PHE A 142 -1.91 -17.16 9.78
CA PHE A 142 -1.38 -17.23 8.41
C PHE A 142 -0.47 -16.04 8.07
N LEU A 143 -0.84 -14.82 8.48
CA LEU A 143 0.01 -13.64 8.26
C LEU A 143 1.33 -13.70 9.02
N LEU A 144 1.30 -14.18 10.27
CA LEU A 144 2.50 -14.37 11.06
C LEU A 144 3.40 -15.47 10.46
N ALA A 145 2.81 -16.56 9.96
CA ALA A 145 3.52 -17.59 9.22
C ALA A 145 4.17 -17.05 7.93
N GLN A 146 3.47 -16.20 7.18
CA GLN A 146 4.04 -15.52 6.00
C GLN A 146 5.21 -14.62 6.36
N MET A 147 5.15 -13.88 7.47
CA MET A 147 6.25 -13.05 7.94
C MET A 147 7.46 -13.88 8.40
N ASP A 148 7.22 -15.00 9.09
CA ASP A 148 8.27 -15.94 9.49
C ASP A 148 8.94 -16.57 8.24
N GLY A 149 8.12 -16.92 7.24
CA GLY A 149 8.58 -17.36 5.93
C GLY A 149 9.46 -16.32 5.26
N LEU A 150 8.99 -15.08 5.17
CA LEU A 150 9.71 -13.95 4.58
C LEU A 150 11.11 -13.78 5.19
N GLN A 151 11.22 -13.85 6.51
CA GLN A 151 12.51 -13.79 7.19
C GLN A 151 13.39 -15.01 6.83
N ALA A 152 12.82 -16.22 6.81
CA ALA A 152 13.54 -17.44 6.51
C ALA A 152 14.08 -17.47 5.06
N GLY A 153 13.27 -17.04 4.08
CA GLY A 153 13.66 -16.98 2.67
C GLY A 153 14.77 -15.98 2.41
N MET A 154 14.64 -14.76 2.95
CA MET A 154 15.70 -13.75 2.89
C MET A 154 16.97 -14.24 3.61
N GLY A 155 16.82 -14.97 4.72
CA GLY A 155 17.93 -15.58 5.43
C GLY A 155 18.69 -16.65 4.63
N ASP A 156 17.99 -17.51 3.87
CA ASP A 156 18.63 -18.48 2.97
C ASP A 156 19.40 -17.78 1.85
N TRP A 157 18.78 -16.79 1.20
CA TRP A 157 19.45 -15.98 0.19
C TRP A 157 20.72 -15.31 0.74
N ALA A 158 20.62 -14.67 1.91
CA ALA A 158 21.75 -13.99 2.53
C ALA A 158 22.90 -14.95 2.84
N LYS A 159 22.59 -16.15 3.35
CA LYS A 159 23.59 -17.21 3.59
C LYS A 159 24.30 -17.62 2.32
N ARG A 160 23.58 -17.81 1.21
CA ARG A 160 24.15 -18.18 -0.10
C ARG A 160 25.05 -17.08 -0.67
N MET A 161 24.68 -15.82 -0.43
CA MET A 161 25.46 -14.65 -0.87
C MET A 161 26.59 -14.26 0.10
N GLY A 162 26.79 -15.01 1.19
CA GLY A 162 27.80 -14.67 2.21
C GLY A 162 27.49 -13.37 2.98
N GLN A 163 26.24 -12.94 3.02
CA GLN A 163 25.77 -11.74 3.71
C GLN A 163 25.15 -12.06 5.08
N LYS A 164 25.13 -11.08 5.97
CA LYS A 164 24.44 -11.19 7.26
C LYS A 164 22.93 -10.98 7.06
N PRO A 165 22.06 -11.94 7.43
CA PRO A 165 20.61 -11.78 7.31
C PRO A 165 20.07 -10.53 8.02
N LEU A 166 19.04 -9.90 7.45
CA LEU A 166 18.25 -8.90 8.16
C LEU A 166 17.64 -9.52 9.43
N THR A 167 17.61 -8.74 10.50
CA THR A 167 17.03 -9.20 11.78
C THR A 167 15.51 -9.30 11.69
N GLN A 168 14.88 -10.07 12.58
CA GLN A 168 13.42 -10.12 12.66
C GLN A 168 12.80 -8.73 12.86
N PHE A 169 13.45 -7.88 13.67
CA PHE A 169 13.02 -6.50 13.84
C PHE A 169 13.04 -5.71 12.52
N ALA A 170 14.04 -5.93 11.65
CA ALA A 170 14.10 -5.25 10.36
C ALA A 170 12.93 -5.68 9.45
N VAL A 171 12.60 -6.98 9.42
CA VAL A 171 11.46 -7.49 8.65
C VAL A 171 10.13 -6.94 9.19
N GLN A 172 9.95 -6.95 10.51
CA GLN A 172 8.77 -6.36 11.15
C GLN A 172 8.68 -4.84 10.90
N PHE A 173 9.83 -4.14 10.95
CA PHE A 173 9.92 -2.71 10.69
C PHE A 173 9.39 -2.37 9.30
N LEU A 174 9.82 -3.09 8.26
CA LEU A 174 9.36 -2.86 6.88
C LEU A 174 7.84 -2.97 6.73
N ASN A 175 7.21 -3.87 7.48
CA ASN A 175 5.76 -4.07 7.46
C ASN A 175 4.98 -3.04 8.29
N ALA A 176 5.64 -2.41 9.26
CA ALA A 176 5.01 -1.50 10.22
C ALA A 176 5.28 -0.01 9.93
N ILE A 177 5.96 0.36 8.84
CA ILE A 177 6.37 1.75 8.56
C ILE A 177 5.20 2.75 8.72
N GLY A 178 4.03 2.43 8.17
CA GLY A 178 2.83 3.28 8.33
C GLY A 178 2.35 3.37 9.79
N ASP A 179 2.35 2.26 10.53
CA ASP A 179 2.00 2.23 11.96
C ASP A 179 2.99 3.05 12.81
N LEU A 180 4.26 3.09 12.42
CA LEU A 180 5.31 3.84 13.12
C LEU A 180 5.10 5.36 13.08
N LEU A 181 4.36 5.88 12.09
CA LEU A 181 4.03 7.30 11.98
C LEU A 181 3.20 7.80 13.17
N ASP A 182 2.30 6.96 13.71
CA ASP A 182 1.50 7.26 14.90
C ASP A 182 2.14 6.71 16.19
N LEU A 183 2.82 5.56 16.10
CA LEU A 183 3.40 4.89 17.26
C LEU A 183 4.56 5.68 17.86
N ILE A 184 5.45 6.26 17.04
CA ILE A 184 6.60 7.02 17.56
C ILE A 184 6.14 8.25 18.37
N PRO A 185 5.21 9.09 17.87
CA PRO A 185 4.62 10.17 18.68
C PRO A 185 3.93 9.70 19.97
N ALA A 186 3.35 8.50 19.98
CA ALA A 186 2.73 7.94 21.17
C ALA A 186 3.76 7.55 22.24
N LEU A 187 4.89 6.96 21.82
CA LEU A 187 5.90 6.39 22.71
C LEU A 187 6.99 7.37 23.16
N VAL A 188 7.34 8.37 22.35
CA VAL A 188 8.50 9.25 22.60
C VAL A 188 8.04 10.64 23.04
N PRO A 189 8.28 11.03 24.31
CA PRO A 189 7.95 12.37 24.79
C PRO A 189 8.64 13.46 23.96
N GLY A 190 7.90 14.47 23.52
CA GLY A 190 8.42 15.57 22.68
C GLY A 190 8.21 15.39 21.17
N ALA A 191 8.07 14.16 20.67
CA ALA A 191 7.71 13.90 19.26
C ALA A 191 6.31 14.45 18.92
N ARG A 192 5.43 14.57 19.92
CA ARG A 192 4.08 15.14 19.81
C ARG A 192 4.05 16.63 19.41
N VAL A 193 5.12 17.39 19.66
CA VAL A 193 5.16 18.86 19.45
C VAL A 193 5.28 19.24 17.96
N ASN A 194 5.85 18.35 17.13
CA ASN A 194 6.04 18.60 15.70
C ASN A 194 4.80 18.34 14.83
N LEU A 195 3.78 17.64 15.35
CA LEU A 195 2.53 17.34 14.63
C LEU A 195 1.64 18.57 14.38
N MET A 196 1.88 19.69 15.06
CA MET A 196 1.00 20.86 15.06
C MET A 196 1.39 21.98 14.06
N LYS A 197 2.54 21.90 13.40
CA LYS A 197 3.02 23.00 12.52
C LYS A 197 2.78 22.70 11.04
N GLU A 198 3.18 21.52 10.58
CA GLU A 198 2.84 20.90 9.29
C GLU A 198 2.96 19.38 9.51
N PRO A 199 2.00 18.54 9.13
CA PRO A 199 2.11 17.10 9.37
C PRO A 199 3.37 16.57 8.66
N PRO A 200 4.35 16.01 9.39
CA PRO A 200 5.56 15.52 8.78
C PRO A 200 5.26 14.14 8.19
N MET A 201 5.08 14.09 6.87
CA MET A 201 5.02 12.88 6.05
C MET A 201 3.71 12.07 6.13
N GLY A 202 3.32 11.47 4.99
CA GLY A 202 2.14 10.58 4.87
C GLY A 202 0.89 11.32 4.40
N HIS A 203 0.90 11.78 3.16
CA HIS A 203 -0.29 12.33 2.50
C HIS A 203 -0.58 11.50 1.26
N CYS A 204 -1.82 11.29 0.90
CA CYS A 204 -2.17 10.57 -0.33
C CYS A 204 -3.37 11.28 -0.95
N SER A 205 -3.54 11.12 -2.25
CA SER A 205 -4.72 11.57 -2.95
C SER A 205 -5.37 10.36 -3.59
N ALA A 206 -6.68 10.19 -3.44
CA ALA A 206 -7.44 9.15 -4.13
C ALA A 206 -8.68 9.75 -4.79
N LEU A 207 -9.10 9.14 -5.90
CA LEU A 207 -10.31 9.49 -6.62
C LEU A 207 -10.99 8.22 -7.13
N ILE A 208 -12.26 8.06 -6.76
CA ILE A 208 -13.17 7.11 -7.38
C ILE A 208 -14.14 7.92 -8.22
N LYS A 209 -14.18 7.66 -9.53
CA LYS A 209 -14.94 8.44 -10.49
C LYS A 209 -15.91 7.54 -11.24
N MET A 210 -17.20 7.86 -11.13
CA MET A 210 -18.25 7.26 -11.95
C MET A 210 -18.48 8.15 -13.18
N LEU A 211 -18.50 7.56 -14.37
CA LEU A 211 -18.79 8.28 -15.61
C LEU A 211 -20.29 8.65 -15.71
N PRO A 212 -20.65 9.70 -16.48
CA PRO A 212 -21.95 10.36 -16.39
C PRO A 212 -23.17 9.46 -16.59
N GLY A 213 -23.11 8.50 -17.52
CA GLY A 213 -24.15 7.51 -17.81
C GLY A 213 -23.86 6.14 -17.20
N TYR A 214 -22.96 6.07 -16.21
CA TYR A 214 -22.48 4.83 -15.58
C TYR A 214 -21.77 3.90 -16.56
N GLU A 215 -21.17 4.46 -17.62
CA GLU A 215 -20.51 3.70 -18.69
C GLU A 215 -19.26 2.98 -18.19
N ASN A 216 -18.58 3.58 -17.20
CA ASN A 216 -17.41 3.01 -16.55
C ASN A 216 -17.26 3.56 -15.13
N LEU A 217 -16.52 2.83 -14.30
CA LEU A 217 -16.05 3.26 -13.00
C LEU A 217 -14.52 3.28 -13.03
N LEU A 218 -13.94 4.43 -12.67
CA LEU A 218 -12.51 4.66 -12.63
C LEU A 218 -12.04 4.75 -11.17
N PHE A 219 -10.89 4.15 -10.87
CA PHE A 219 -10.37 4.02 -9.51
C PHE A 219 -8.88 4.33 -9.47
N ALA A 220 -8.48 5.31 -8.67
CA ALA A 220 -7.10 5.79 -8.64
C ALA A 220 -6.58 6.21 -7.26
N HIS A 221 -5.27 6.07 -7.09
CA HIS A 221 -4.54 6.48 -5.91
C HIS A 221 -3.13 6.99 -6.25
N SER A 222 -2.73 8.11 -5.67
CA SER A 222 -1.38 8.69 -5.74
C SER A 222 -0.79 8.82 -4.33
N SER A 223 0.25 8.04 -4.04
CA SER A 223 0.92 8.01 -2.74
C SER A 223 1.84 9.22 -2.56
N TRP A 224 1.85 9.84 -1.37
CA TRP A 224 2.86 10.82 -0.99
C TRP A 224 3.60 10.46 0.29
N TYR A 225 4.92 10.53 0.23
CA TYR A 225 5.83 10.21 1.34
C TYR A 225 7.23 10.75 1.01
N THR A 226 8.26 10.30 1.74
CA THR A 226 9.65 10.52 1.34
C THR A 226 9.94 9.81 0.02
N TYR A 227 10.67 10.46 -0.88
CA TYR A 227 11.11 9.84 -2.14
C TYR A 227 12.12 8.71 -1.89
N ALA A 228 12.71 8.60 -0.68
CA ALA A 228 13.52 7.43 -0.32
C ALA A 228 12.71 6.11 -0.36
N ALA A 229 11.38 6.19 -0.34
CA ALA A 229 10.49 5.04 -0.40
C ALA A 229 10.26 4.50 -1.83
N THR A 230 10.69 5.18 -2.90
CA THR A 230 10.34 4.84 -4.30
C THR A 230 11.01 3.59 -4.86
N LEU A 231 11.50 2.70 -4.00
CA LEU A 231 12.01 1.39 -4.40
C LEU A 231 10.80 0.43 -4.43
N ARG A 232 10.17 0.33 -5.60
CA ARG A 232 8.80 -0.21 -5.73
C ARG A 232 8.76 -1.62 -6.30
N ILE A 233 7.83 -2.41 -5.77
CA ILE A 233 7.45 -3.71 -6.31
C ILE A 233 5.94 -3.76 -6.46
N PHE A 234 5.44 -3.99 -7.68
CA PHE A 234 4.04 -4.34 -7.89
C PHE A 234 3.86 -5.84 -7.67
N LYS A 235 2.86 -6.24 -6.87
CA LYS A 235 2.69 -7.61 -6.40
C LYS A 235 1.40 -8.23 -6.89
N HIS A 236 1.50 -9.49 -7.30
CA HIS A 236 0.38 -10.35 -7.66
C HIS A 236 0.50 -11.64 -6.86
N TRP A 237 -0.48 -11.93 -6.02
CA TRP A 237 -0.50 -13.15 -5.21
C TRP A 237 -1.75 -13.96 -5.53
N ASP A 238 -1.57 -15.28 -5.65
CA ASP A 238 -2.66 -16.26 -5.73
C ASP A 238 -2.36 -17.42 -4.78
N PHE A 239 -2.93 -17.35 -3.58
CA PHE A 239 -2.81 -18.38 -2.58
C PHE A 239 -4.09 -19.22 -2.56
N LYS A 240 -3.96 -20.53 -2.74
CA LYS A 240 -5.06 -21.46 -2.54
C LYS A 240 -5.22 -21.72 -1.05
N VAL A 241 -6.21 -21.07 -0.46
CA VAL A 241 -6.54 -21.19 0.97
C VAL A 241 -7.71 -22.16 1.13
N THR A 242 -7.60 -23.09 2.06
CA THR A 242 -8.61 -24.13 2.31
C THR A 242 -9.55 -23.79 3.46
N GLU A 243 -9.20 -22.80 4.29
CA GLU A 243 -10.05 -22.26 5.34
C GLU A 243 -11.39 -21.74 4.79
N ALA A 244 -12.49 -22.28 5.31
CA ALA A 244 -13.83 -22.13 4.73
C ALA A 244 -14.41 -20.71 4.75
N HIS A 245 -13.95 -19.84 5.66
CA HIS A 245 -14.40 -18.44 5.78
C HIS A 245 -13.52 -17.48 4.96
N THR A 246 -12.53 -17.99 4.23
CA THR A 246 -11.70 -17.17 3.36
C THR A 246 -12.52 -16.65 2.18
N ALA A 247 -12.66 -15.34 2.08
CA ALA A 247 -13.23 -14.67 0.92
C ALA A 247 -12.27 -14.71 -0.29
N THR A 248 -10.97 -14.48 -0.06
CA THR A 248 -9.97 -14.55 -1.13
C THR A 248 -8.54 -14.73 -0.62
N GLY A 249 -7.76 -15.55 -1.33
CA GLY A 249 -6.28 -15.59 -1.25
C GLY A 249 -5.60 -14.91 -2.45
N LYS A 250 -6.38 -14.26 -3.32
CA LYS A 250 -5.92 -13.59 -4.56
C LYS A 250 -5.91 -12.08 -4.40
N LEU A 251 -4.77 -11.45 -4.69
CA LEU A 251 -4.50 -10.03 -4.47
C LEU A 251 -3.62 -9.47 -5.60
N SER A 252 -3.88 -8.24 -6.02
CA SER A 252 -2.99 -7.46 -6.88
C SER A 252 -2.86 -6.03 -6.36
N PHE A 253 -1.64 -5.57 -6.10
CA PHE A 253 -1.41 -4.32 -5.38
C PHE A 253 -0.01 -3.74 -5.59
N SER A 254 0.10 -2.41 -5.51
CA SER A 254 1.40 -1.73 -5.45
C SER A 254 2.02 -1.89 -4.06
N SER A 255 3.34 -2.03 -3.97
CA SER A 255 4.01 -2.38 -2.71
C SER A 255 5.49 -1.98 -2.72
N TYR A 256 6.18 -2.40 -1.66
CA TYR A 256 7.62 -2.28 -1.43
C TYR A 256 8.24 -3.67 -1.16
N PRO A 257 9.57 -3.83 -1.26
CA PRO A 257 10.24 -5.08 -0.91
C PRO A 257 10.08 -5.40 0.57
N GLY A 258 9.86 -6.69 0.87
CA GLY A 258 9.65 -7.17 2.24
C GLY A 258 8.38 -6.70 2.93
N SER A 259 7.59 -5.82 2.28
CA SER A 259 6.31 -5.36 2.81
C SER A 259 5.20 -6.32 2.35
N LEU A 260 4.62 -7.07 3.27
CA LEU A 260 3.48 -7.96 3.03
C LEU A 260 2.15 -7.18 2.99
N VAL A 261 2.21 -5.89 2.70
CA VAL A 261 1.11 -4.94 2.62
C VAL A 261 1.49 -3.87 1.57
N SER A 262 0.52 -3.17 1.02
CA SER A 262 0.72 -2.15 0.01
C SER A 262 1.38 -0.92 0.61
N MET A 263 0.96 -0.51 1.80
CA MET A 263 1.29 0.75 2.48
C MET A 263 0.79 2.00 1.72
N ASP A 264 0.61 1.93 0.41
CA ASP A 264 0.16 3.06 -0.39
C ASP A 264 -1.20 3.61 0.03
N ASP A 265 -2.30 2.88 -0.04
CA ASP A 265 -2.61 1.48 -0.37
C ASP A 265 -3.47 1.46 -1.65
N PHE A 266 -3.23 0.48 -2.52
CA PHE A 266 -4.07 0.22 -3.71
C PHE A 266 -4.18 -1.28 -3.93
N TYR A 267 -5.41 -1.81 -3.91
CA TYR A 267 -5.67 -3.24 -3.98
C TYR A 267 -6.82 -3.59 -4.92
N LEU A 268 -6.60 -4.64 -5.71
CA LEU A 268 -7.62 -5.40 -6.41
C LEU A 268 -7.70 -6.79 -5.75
N LEU A 269 -8.88 -7.13 -5.23
CA LEU A 269 -9.08 -8.32 -4.39
C LEU A 269 -9.91 -9.36 -5.12
N GLY A 270 -9.57 -10.63 -4.95
CA GLY A 270 -10.27 -11.74 -5.63
C GLY A 270 -11.71 -11.94 -5.16
N SER A 271 -12.12 -11.31 -4.06
CA SER A 271 -13.51 -11.23 -3.60
C SER A 271 -14.37 -10.29 -4.45
N GLY A 272 -13.77 -9.51 -5.37
CA GLY A 272 -14.47 -8.48 -6.15
C GLY A 272 -14.45 -7.09 -5.49
N LEU A 273 -13.76 -6.96 -4.35
CA LEU A 273 -13.53 -5.68 -3.70
C LEU A 273 -12.30 -4.96 -4.30
N MET A 274 -12.40 -3.65 -4.46
CA MET A 274 -11.25 -2.75 -4.65
C MET A 274 -11.06 -1.92 -3.38
N MET A 275 -9.82 -1.74 -2.93
CA MET A 275 -9.53 -0.99 -1.70
C MET A 275 -8.37 -0.02 -1.91
N THR A 276 -8.59 1.21 -1.47
CA THR A 276 -7.54 2.23 -1.33
C THR A 276 -7.79 3.05 -0.07
N GLN A 277 -6.85 3.88 0.36
CA GLN A 277 -6.96 4.70 1.56
C GLN A 277 -6.18 6.01 1.40
N THR A 278 -6.44 6.98 2.29
CA THR A 278 -5.50 8.08 2.54
C THR A 278 -5.36 8.31 4.03
N THR A 279 -4.15 8.67 4.48
CA THR A 279 -3.86 8.81 5.93
C THR A 279 -4.42 10.08 6.54
N ASN A 280 -5.22 9.95 7.59
CA ASN A 280 -5.64 11.06 8.43
C ASN A 280 -4.61 11.27 9.55
N ASN A 281 -4.55 12.49 10.07
CA ASN A 281 -3.66 12.82 11.18
C ASN A 281 -4.40 12.82 12.51
N ILE A 282 -3.67 12.54 13.59
CA ILE A 282 -4.18 12.68 14.95
C ILE A 282 -3.54 13.92 15.60
N PHE A 283 -4.31 14.99 15.71
CA PHE A 283 -3.86 16.23 16.36
C PHE A 283 -4.25 16.29 17.84
N ASN A 284 -5.29 15.56 18.23
CA ASN A 284 -5.64 15.39 19.63
C ASN A 284 -4.74 14.35 20.30
N SER A 285 -3.67 14.83 20.94
CA SER A 285 -2.64 13.96 21.52
C SER A 285 -3.10 13.07 22.67
N SER A 286 -4.26 13.36 23.30
CA SER A 286 -4.82 12.48 24.34
C SER A 286 -5.25 11.12 23.78
N LEU A 287 -5.54 11.04 22.47
CA LEU A 287 -5.94 9.78 21.83
C LEU A 287 -4.79 8.77 21.80
N PHE A 288 -3.53 9.21 21.81
CA PHE A 288 -2.38 8.31 21.81
C PHE A 288 -2.30 7.44 23.07
N ASP A 289 -2.99 7.81 24.16
CA ASP A 289 -3.03 7.03 25.40
C ASP A 289 -3.84 5.72 25.24
N HIS A 290 -4.61 5.57 24.16
CA HIS A 290 -5.31 4.33 23.81
C HIS A 290 -4.43 3.31 23.08
N ILE A 291 -3.22 3.70 22.65
CA ILE A 291 -2.33 2.81 21.90
C ILE A 291 -1.63 1.86 22.86
N THR A 292 -1.86 0.55 22.69
CA THR A 292 -1.25 -0.50 23.53
C THR A 292 -0.73 -1.66 22.69
N PRO A 293 0.27 -2.42 23.17
CA PRO A 293 0.75 -3.61 22.46
C PRO A 293 -0.29 -4.72 22.34
N ALA A 294 -1.38 -4.69 23.11
CA ALA A 294 -2.47 -5.66 23.03
C ALA A 294 -3.47 -5.29 21.92
N SER A 295 -2.95 -5.09 20.71
CA SER A 295 -3.70 -4.69 19.52
C SER A 295 -3.04 -5.23 18.25
N LEU A 296 -3.77 -5.26 17.13
CA LEU A 296 -3.22 -5.62 15.83
C LEU A 296 -2.86 -4.35 15.06
N PHE A 297 -1.64 -4.30 14.51
CA PHE A 297 -1.23 -3.19 13.65
C PHE A 297 -2.14 -3.07 12.42
N ALA A 298 -2.22 -1.88 11.84
CA ALA A 298 -3.07 -1.61 10.69
C ALA A 298 -2.78 -2.55 9.53
N TRP A 299 -1.51 -2.80 9.20
CA TRP A 299 -1.16 -3.72 8.12
C TRP A 299 -1.70 -5.14 8.34
N GLN A 300 -1.73 -5.62 9.59
CA GLN A 300 -2.29 -6.92 9.94
C GLN A 300 -3.81 -6.91 9.75
N ARG A 301 -4.49 -5.88 10.25
CA ARG A 301 -5.95 -5.75 10.16
C ARG A 301 -6.43 -5.58 8.72
N VAL A 302 -5.72 -4.79 7.90
CA VAL A 302 -5.99 -4.63 6.46
C VAL A 302 -5.89 -5.99 5.76
N ARG A 303 -4.81 -6.74 5.97
CA ARG A 303 -4.62 -8.05 5.35
C ARG A 303 -5.65 -9.09 5.78
N VAL A 304 -6.06 -9.09 7.05
CA VAL A 304 -7.14 -9.98 7.54
C VAL A 304 -8.50 -9.56 6.95
N ALA A 305 -8.79 -8.26 6.88
CA ALA A 305 -10.02 -7.76 6.28
C ALA A 305 -10.11 -8.13 4.79
N HIS A 306 -9.01 -8.04 4.03
CA HIS A 306 -8.95 -8.54 2.65
C HIS A 306 -9.26 -10.02 2.52
N ALA A 307 -8.75 -10.84 3.45
CA ALA A 307 -8.91 -12.28 3.38
C ALA A 307 -10.32 -12.74 3.75
N LEU A 308 -11.04 -12.00 4.60
CA LEU A 308 -12.32 -12.43 5.18
C LEU A 308 -13.56 -11.72 4.63
N ALA A 309 -13.43 -10.52 4.05
CA ALA A 309 -14.59 -9.72 3.66
C ALA A 309 -15.06 -10.01 2.23
N HIS A 310 -16.36 -10.22 2.08
CA HIS A 310 -17.05 -10.27 0.79
C HIS A 310 -17.68 -8.93 0.42
N THR A 311 -17.98 -8.08 1.40
CA THR A 311 -18.61 -6.77 1.19
C THR A 311 -17.87 -5.65 1.91
N GLY A 312 -18.11 -4.40 1.49
CA GLY A 312 -17.56 -3.21 2.16
C GLY A 312 -17.88 -3.12 3.66
N PRO A 313 -19.13 -3.34 4.12
CA PRO A 313 -19.46 -3.34 5.54
C PRO A 313 -18.76 -4.45 6.34
N GLU A 314 -18.65 -5.66 5.79
CA GLU A 314 -17.89 -6.74 6.42
C GLU A 314 -16.41 -6.37 6.57
N TRP A 315 -15.83 -5.73 5.55
CA TRP A 315 -14.45 -5.25 5.61
C TRP A 315 -14.27 -4.28 6.77
N GLY A 316 -15.18 -3.28 6.90
CA GLY A 316 -15.18 -2.34 8.02
C GLY A 316 -15.32 -3.02 9.38
N GLN A 317 -16.19 -4.02 9.48
CA GLN A 317 -16.41 -4.79 10.71
C GLN A 317 -15.16 -5.59 11.12
N VAL A 318 -14.52 -6.30 10.18
CA VAL A 318 -13.31 -7.09 10.44
C VAL A 318 -12.14 -6.18 10.80
N PHE A 319 -11.93 -5.11 10.01
CA PHE A 319 -10.86 -4.14 10.23
C PHE A 319 -10.94 -3.43 11.59
N SER A 320 -12.16 -3.25 12.13
CA SER A 320 -12.39 -2.60 13.42
C SER A 320 -11.91 -3.41 14.63
N LYS A 321 -11.73 -4.73 14.49
CA LYS A 321 -11.34 -5.60 15.60
C LYS A 321 -9.89 -5.35 15.99
N PHE A 322 -9.64 -5.26 17.30
CA PHE A 322 -8.30 -5.03 17.87
C PHE A 322 -7.58 -3.80 17.31
N ASN A 323 -8.34 -2.73 17.02
CA ASN A 323 -7.82 -1.46 16.53
C ASN A 323 -6.63 -0.96 17.37
N SER A 324 -5.49 -0.77 16.72
CA SER A 324 -4.26 -0.28 17.34
C SER A 324 -4.21 1.22 17.54
N GLY A 325 -5.04 2.00 16.83
CA GLY A 325 -4.89 3.45 16.76
C GLY A 325 -3.63 3.91 16.04
N THR A 326 -3.01 3.02 15.26
CA THR A 326 -1.83 3.32 14.44
C THR A 326 -2.16 3.20 12.96
N TYR A 327 -1.48 4.00 12.15
CA TYR A 327 -1.76 4.23 10.74
C TYR A 327 -3.22 4.62 10.49
N ASN A 328 -3.62 5.75 11.08
CA ASN A 328 -5.00 6.20 11.09
C ASN A 328 -5.43 6.70 9.70
N ASN A 329 -6.23 5.92 8.98
CA ASN A 329 -6.57 6.18 7.58
C ASN A 329 -8.09 6.35 7.37
N GLN A 330 -8.45 6.95 6.23
CA GLN A 330 -9.74 6.77 5.57
C GLN A 330 -9.57 5.73 4.46
N TYR A 331 -10.17 4.55 4.62
CA TYR A 331 -10.25 3.49 3.62
C TYR A 331 -11.52 3.63 2.79
N MET A 332 -11.40 3.42 1.49
CA MET A 332 -12.47 3.37 0.52
C MET A 332 -12.55 1.95 -0.01
N VAL A 333 -13.61 1.23 0.35
CA VAL A 333 -13.86 -0.16 -0.05
C VAL A 333 -14.99 -0.16 -1.05
N LEU A 334 -14.66 -0.46 -2.31
CA LEU A 334 -15.58 -0.48 -3.42
C LEU A 334 -15.93 -1.92 -3.80
N ASP A 335 -17.21 -2.27 -3.74
CA ASP A 335 -17.73 -3.59 -4.09
C ASP A 335 -18.24 -3.61 -5.53
N MET A 336 -17.49 -4.26 -6.43
CA MET A 336 -17.84 -4.33 -7.84
C MET A 336 -19.14 -5.08 -8.10
N SER A 337 -19.57 -5.97 -7.20
CA SER A 337 -20.82 -6.72 -7.35
C SER A 337 -22.08 -5.85 -7.23
N LYS A 338 -21.93 -4.61 -6.78
CA LYS A 338 -22.99 -3.61 -6.60
C LYS A 338 -23.02 -2.54 -7.69
N VAL A 339 -22.17 -2.65 -8.71
CA VAL A 339 -22.08 -1.69 -9.81
C VAL A 339 -22.52 -2.38 -11.10
N PHE A 340 -23.59 -1.86 -11.72
CA PHE A 340 -24.15 -2.34 -12.97
C PHE A 340 -24.01 -1.24 -14.03
N LEU A 341 -22.97 -1.37 -14.86
CA LEU A 341 -22.62 -0.34 -15.85
C LEU A 341 -23.79 -0.07 -16.81
N GLY A 342 -23.98 1.20 -17.15
CA GLY A 342 -25.07 1.68 -17.99
C GLY A 342 -26.47 1.59 -17.36
N SER A 343 -26.59 1.15 -16.09
CA SER A 343 -27.88 0.84 -15.46
C SER A 343 -28.02 1.45 -14.07
N SER A 344 -27.35 0.88 -13.05
CA SER A 344 -27.56 1.25 -11.66
C SER A 344 -26.30 1.04 -10.80
N ILE A 345 -26.30 1.69 -9.65
CA ILE A 345 -25.33 1.43 -8.58
C ILE A 345 -26.17 1.15 -7.35
N ASP A 346 -26.04 -0.04 -6.78
CA ASP A 346 -26.80 -0.49 -5.63
C ASP A 346 -26.14 -0.06 -4.31
N ASP A 347 -26.95 0.11 -3.26
CA ASP A 347 -26.43 0.40 -1.93
C ASP A 347 -25.43 -0.69 -1.49
N GLY A 348 -24.39 -0.26 -0.79
CA GLY A 348 -23.22 -1.06 -0.42
C GLY A 348 -22.08 -1.02 -1.43
N ALA A 349 -22.22 -0.35 -2.58
CA ALA A 349 -21.17 -0.24 -3.58
C ALA A 349 -19.91 0.45 -3.04
N LEU A 350 -20.04 1.53 -2.26
CA LEU A 350 -18.89 2.21 -1.65
C LEU A 350 -19.06 2.29 -0.13
N THR A 351 -18.17 1.64 0.61
CA THR A 351 -18.07 1.80 2.06
C THR A 351 -16.83 2.62 2.41
N ILE A 352 -17.02 3.68 3.20
CA ILE A 352 -15.93 4.49 3.74
C ILE A 352 -15.69 4.08 5.18
N VAL A 353 -14.45 3.78 5.52
CA VAL A 353 -14.03 3.34 6.86
C VAL A 353 -12.96 4.28 7.37
N GLU A 354 -13.12 4.86 8.56
CA GLU A 354 -12.15 5.76 9.16
C GLU A 354 -11.76 5.31 10.55
N GLN A 355 -10.46 5.35 10.83
CA GLN A 355 -9.89 4.96 12.11
C GLN A 355 -9.22 6.13 12.81
N ILE A 356 -9.37 6.15 14.13
CA ILE A 356 -8.49 6.85 15.09
C ILE A 356 -8.19 5.92 16.27
N PRO A 357 -7.28 6.28 17.20
CA PRO A 357 -7.13 5.50 18.43
C PRO A 357 -8.45 5.38 19.21
N GLY A 358 -8.85 4.14 19.48
CA GLY A 358 -10.06 3.81 20.24
C GLY A 358 -11.39 3.83 19.45
N LEU A 359 -11.41 4.21 18.18
CA LEU A 359 -12.64 4.29 17.39
C LEU A 359 -12.41 3.98 15.91
N VAL A 360 -13.31 3.19 15.34
CA VAL A 360 -13.48 3.03 13.89
C VAL A 360 -14.93 3.34 13.55
N GLU A 361 -15.14 4.18 12.55
CA GLU A 361 -16.47 4.46 11.99
C GLU A 361 -16.49 4.03 10.52
N TYR A 362 -17.59 3.44 10.09
CA TYR A 362 -17.80 3.12 8.69
C TYR A 362 -19.24 3.38 8.26
N SER A 363 -19.40 3.81 7.00
CA SER A 363 -20.71 4.11 6.42
C SER A 363 -20.73 3.88 4.92
N ASP A 364 -21.92 3.59 4.40
CA ASP A 364 -22.20 3.49 2.97
C ASP A 364 -22.24 4.91 2.36
N GLN A 365 -21.40 5.14 1.33
CA GLN A 365 -21.29 6.38 0.57
C GLN A 365 -21.58 6.18 -0.92
N THR A 366 -22.35 5.14 -1.27
CA THR A 366 -22.79 4.87 -2.65
C THR A 366 -23.48 6.07 -3.30
N GLN A 367 -24.19 6.89 -2.52
CA GLN A 367 -24.82 8.12 -3.00
C GLN A 367 -23.83 9.11 -3.63
N ALA A 368 -22.57 9.15 -3.16
CA ALA A 368 -21.55 10.00 -3.75
C ALA A 368 -21.15 9.50 -5.15
N LEU A 369 -21.04 8.18 -5.34
CA LEU A 369 -20.78 7.58 -6.65
C LEU A 369 -21.92 7.84 -7.64
N ARG A 370 -23.17 7.74 -7.19
CA ARG A 370 -24.34 8.10 -8.03
C ARG A 370 -24.31 9.55 -8.50
N ARG A 371 -23.69 10.45 -7.72
CA ARG A 371 -23.46 11.87 -8.07
C ARG A 371 -22.19 12.11 -8.89
N GLY A 372 -21.34 11.09 -9.03
CA GLY A 372 -20.24 11.07 -9.98
C GLY A 372 -18.87 10.82 -9.39
N TYR A 373 -18.59 11.06 -8.10
CA TYR A 373 -17.24 10.85 -7.57
C TYR A 373 -17.14 10.79 -6.04
N TRP A 374 -16.06 10.17 -5.56
CA TRP A 374 -15.57 10.25 -4.18
C TRP A 374 -14.09 10.64 -4.16
N PRO A 375 -13.72 11.80 -3.58
CA PRO A 375 -12.33 12.21 -3.39
C PRO A 375 -11.82 11.85 -1.98
N SER A 376 -10.52 11.64 -1.84
CA SER A 376 -9.86 11.48 -0.54
C SER A 376 -8.50 12.20 -0.50
N TYR A 377 -8.20 12.88 0.61
CA TYR A 377 -7.12 13.86 0.69
C TYR A 377 -6.66 14.18 2.13
N ASN A 378 -6.56 13.16 2.99
CA ASN A 378 -5.99 13.26 4.35
C ASN A 378 -6.75 14.18 5.34
N VAL A 379 -8.04 14.40 5.11
CA VAL A 379 -8.95 15.07 6.04
C VAL A 379 -10.14 14.15 6.30
N PRO A 380 -10.49 13.84 7.56
CA PRO A 380 -11.55 12.90 7.85
C PRO A 380 -12.92 13.39 7.37
N PHE A 381 -13.69 12.48 6.79
CA PHE A 381 -15.05 12.69 6.32
C PHE A 381 -16.07 12.58 7.46
N HIS A 382 -16.00 11.51 8.26
CA HIS A 382 -16.96 11.30 9.34
C HIS A 382 -16.77 12.40 10.37
N ARG A 383 -17.84 13.17 10.60
CA ARG A 383 -17.80 14.37 11.47
C ARG A 383 -17.26 14.07 12.86
N LYS A 384 -17.59 12.90 13.42
CA LYS A 384 -17.11 12.51 14.74
C LYS A 384 -15.61 12.21 14.75
N ILE A 385 -15.10 11.51 13.74
CA ILE A 385 -13.66 11.29 13.55
C ILE A 385 -12.92 12.63 13.39
N TYR A 386 -13.43 13.53 12.53
CA TYR A 386 -12.87 14.88 12.32
C TYR A 386 -12.75 15.67 13.63
N LEU A 387 -13.80 15.66 14.44
CA LEU A 387 -13.87 16.37 15.72
C LEU A 387 -12.90 15.78 16.74
N LEU A 388 -12.95 14.46 16.97
CA LEU A 388 -12.14 13.79 17.99
C LEU A 388 -10.64 13.85 17.68
N SER A 389 -10.28 13.79 16.39
CA SER A 389 -8.88 13.88 15.94
C SER A 389 -8.29 15.29 16.05
N GLY A 390 -9.11 16.30 16.31
CA GLY A 390 -8.66 17.67 16.57
C GLY A 390 -8.62 18.60 15.35
N TYR A 391 -9.18 18.19 14.20
CA TYR A 391 -9.12 19.01 12.98
C TYR A 391 -9.90 20.32 13.12
N GLU A 392 -11.01 20.35 13.87
CA GLU A 392 -11.80 21.58 14.02
C GLU A 392 -11.00 22.70 14.71
N GLN A 393 -10.20 22.36 15.74
CA GLN A 393 -9.38 23.36 16.41
C GLN A 393 -8.28 23.88 15.48
N LEU A 394 -7.68 22.99 14.66
CA LEU A 394 -6.70 23.41 13.66
C LEU A 394 -7.32 24.24 12.54
N TRP A 395 -8.54 23.92 12.09
CA TRP A 395 -9.24 24.73 11.10
C TRP A 395 -9.51 26.14 11.62
N LYS A 396 -10.00 26.28 12.86
CA LYS A 396 -10.23 27.59 13.50
C LYS A 396 -8.93 28.40 13.65
N LYS A 397 -7.79 27.73 13.85
CA LYS A 397 -6.50 28.38 14.12
C LYS A 397 -5.68 28.69 12.86
N TYR A 398 -5.68 27.77 11.90
CA TYR A 398 -4.78 27.79 10.73
C TYR A 398 -5.51 27.83 9.39
N GLY A 399 -6.85 27.84 9.41
CA GLY A 399 -7.66 28.02 8.21
C GLY A 399 -7.82 26.76 7.38
N ASN A 400 -8.14 26.97 6.10
CA ASN A 400 -8.81 25.96 5.26
C ASN A 400 -7.97 24.72 4.92
N ASN A 401 -6.66 24.70 5.20
CA ASN A 401 -5.84 23.49 5.03
C ASN A 401 -6.37 22.29 5.84
N PHE A 402 -7.08 22.55 6.94
CA PHE A 402 -7.67 21.53 7.82
C PHE A 402 -9.19 21.38 7.64
N SER A 403 -9.79 22.12 6.70
CA SER A 403 -11.20 21.98 6.36
C SER A 403 -11.38 20.81 5.42
N TYR A 404 -12.37 19.94 5.69
CA TYR A 404 -12.71 18.85 4.77
C TYR A 404 -13.13 19.39 3.40
N ASP A 405 -13.93 20.46 3.36
CA ASP A 405 -14.46 20.99 2.10
C ASP A 405 -13.55 21.99 1.39
N LEU A 406 -12.72 22.72 2.15
CA LEU A 406 -12.02 23.90 1.62
C LEU A 406 -10.51 23.75 1.54
N CYS A 407 -9.94 22.59 1.91
CA CYS A 407 -8.52 22.35 1.70
C CYS A 407 -8.18 22.40 0.20
N PRO A 408 -6.93 22.73 -0.19
CA PRO A 408 -6.54 22.88 -1.60
C PRO A 408 -6.99 21.72 -2.50
N ARG A 409 -6.74 20.48 -2.07
CA ARG A 409 -7.11 19.28 -2.85
C ARG A 409 -8.62 19.09 -2.96
N ALA A 410 -9.39 19.38 -1.91
CA ALA A 410 -10.85 19.35 -1.99
C ALA A 410 -11.39 20.36 -3.02
N LYS A 411 -10.81 21.57 -3.06
CA LYS A 411 -11.18 22.60 -4.06
C LYS A 411 -10.82 22.18 -5.47
N ILE A 412 -9.61 21.64 -5.69
CA ILE A 412 -9.15 21.16 -7.00
C ILE A 412 -10.02 20.00 -7.49
N PHE A 413 -10.21 18.95 -6.68
CA PHE A 413 -11.09 17.84 -7.06
C PHE A 413 -12.52 18.31 -7.35
N ARG A 414 -13.09 19.21 -6.54
CA ARG A 414 -14.44 19.73 -6.77
C ARG A 414 -14.55 20.49 -8.10
N ARG A 415 -13.52 21.27 -8.46
CA ARG A 415 -13.47 22.03 -9.72
C ARG A 415 -13.29 21.09 -10.92
N ASP A 416 -12.39 20.11 -10.80
CA ASP A 416 -11.81 19.43 -11.98
C ASP A 416 -12.29 17.99 -12.18
N GLN A 417 -12.88 17.32 -11.18
CA GLN A 417 -13.29 15.91 -11.33
C GLN A 417 -14.21 15.64 -12.53
N ALA A 418 -14.96 16.64 -12.99
CA ALA A 418 -15.86 16.52 -14.12
C ALA A 418 -15.13 16.42 -15.47
N SER A 419 -13.85 16.81 -15.55
CA SER A 419 -13.02 16.64 -16.75
C SER A 419 -12.51 15.22 -16.93
N VAL A 420 -12.63 14.37 -15.89
CA VAL A 420 -12.29 12.95 -15.96
C VAL A 420 -13.38 12.21 -16.70
N THR A 421 -13.07 11.80 -17.93
CA THR A 421 -13.98 11.13 -18.87
C THR A 421 -13.49 9.74 -19.29
N ASP A 422 -12.24 9.41 -18.97
CA ASP A 422 -11.58 8.15 -19.31
C ASP A 422 -10.36 7.92 -18.41
N LEU A 423 -9.65 6.81 -18.65
CA LEU A 423 -8.46 6.47 -17.88
C LEU A 423 -7.30 7.47 -18.10
N ALA A 424 -7.21 8.11 -19.27
CA ALA A 424 -6.13 9.07 -19.57
C ALA A 424 -6.31 10.38 -18.80
N SER A 425 -7.52 10.93 -18.80
CA SER A 425 -7.90 12.10 -18.00
C SER A 425 -7.87 11.81 -16.49
N LEU A 426 -8.12 10.56 -16.07
CA LEU A 426 -7.90 10.14 -14.68
C LEU A 426 -6.41 10.18 -14.29
N LYS A 427 -5.53 9.66 -15.16
CA LYS A 427 -4.07 9.74 -14.93
C LYS A 427 -3.64 11.20 -14.78
N HIS A 428 -4.13 12.08 -15.66
CA HIS A 428 -3.82 13.50 -15.64
C HIS A 428 -4.23 14.16 -14.31
N ILE A 429 -5.51 14.07 -13.88
CA ILE A 429 -5.91 14.71 -12.63
C ILE A 429 -5.15 14.17 -11.40
N MET A 430 -4.81 12.88 -11.40
CA MET A 430 -4.09 12.25 -10.28
C MET A 430 -2.60 12.58 -10.27
N ARG A 431 -2.08 13.12 -11.37
CA ARG A 431 -0.72 13.62 -11.56
C ARG A 431 -0.64 15.15 -11.60
N TYR A 432 -1.77 15.83 -11.47
CA TYR A 432 -1.87 17.28 -11.58
C TYR A 432 -1.02 18.02 -10.55
N ASN A 433 -0.22 18.97 -11.04
CA ASN A 433 0.45 19.96 -10.21
C ASN A 433 0.86 21.21 -11.01
N ASP A 434 -0.05 22.16 -11.11
CA ASP A 434 0.23 23.48 -11.65
C ASP A 434 0.34 24.57 -10.55
N TYR A 435 1.12 24.31 -9.50
CA TYR A 435 1.12 25.15 -8.30
C TYR A 435 1.48 26.63 -8.51
N LYS A 436 2.11 26.95 -9.64
CA LYS A 436 2.54 28.31 -10.00
C LYS A 436 1.38 29.15 -10.53
N HIS A 437 0.38 28.54 -11.17
CA HIS A 437 -0.73 29.25 -11.80
C HIS A 437 -2.08 28.90 -11.16
N ASP A 438 -2.21 27.73 -10.52
CA ASP A 438 -3.46 27.34 -9.85
C ASP A 438 -3.70 28.22 -8.61
N PRO A 439 -4.80 29.00 -8.56
CA PRO A 439 -5.10 29.87 -7.43
C PRO A 439 -5.33 29.10 -6.12
N TYR A 440 -5.70 27.82 -6.16
CA TYR A 440 -5.88 27.00 -4.96
C TYR A 440 -4.57 26.51 -4.36
N SER A 441 -3.49 26.54 -5.13
CA SER A 441 -2.16 26.16 -4.67
C SER A 441 -1.41 27.27 -3.96
N GLU A 442 -1.82 28.53 -4.15
CA GLU A 442 -1.22 29.69 -3.47
C GLU A 442 0.32 29.74 -3.59
N GLY A 443 0.86 29.32 -4.75
CA GLY A 443 2.30 29.27 -5.00
C GLY A 443 3.06 28.16 -4.24
N ASN A 444 2.36 27.24 -3.57
CA ASN A 444 2.98 26.13 -2.83
C ASN A 444 2.83 24.80 -3.59
N ALA A 445 3.96 24.19 -3.95
CA ALA A 445 4.06 22.96 -4.73
C ALA A 445 3.43 21.72 -4.07
N CYS A 446 3.03 21.78 -2.80
CA CYS A 446 2.31 20.71 -2.11
C CYS A 446 0.84 21.00 -1.84
N LYS A 447 0.34 22.17 -2.23
CA LYS A 447 -1.09 22.47 -2.27
C LYS A 447 -1.70 22.05 -3.62
N SER A 448 -1.46 20.81 -4.03
CA SER A 448 -1.98 20.23 -5.29
C SER A 448 -2.30 18.74 -5.13
N ILE A 449 -2.82 18.05 -6.16
CA ILE A 449 -3.20 16.62 -6.11
C ILE A 449 -1.97 15.70 -6.05
N CYS A 450 -0.87 16.10 -6.68
CA CYS A 450 0.39 15.37 -6.65
C CYS A 450 1.53 16.30 -6.20
N CYS A 451 1.69 16.48 -4.88
CA CYS A 451 2.67 17.37 -4.24
C CYS A 451 4.12 17.16 -4.71
N ARG A 452 4.87 18.26 -4.81
CA ARG A 452 6.31 18.30 -5.12
C ARG A 452 7.06 19.09 -4.04
N ASN A 453 7.31 18.48 -2.88
CA ASN A 453 7.95 19.19 -1.75
C ASN A 453 9.40 19.54 -2.06
N ASP A 454 10.01 18.87 -3.02
CA ASP A 454 11.33 19.20 -3.52
C ASP A 454 11.37 20.54 -4.29
N LEU A 455 10.21 21.08 -4.69
CA LEU A 455 10.09 22.35 -5.42
C LEU A 455 9.59 23.52 -4.55
N VAL A 456 9.37 23.33 -3.24
CA VAL A 456 8.99 24.45 -2.37
C VAL A 456 10.17 25.40 -2.15
N GLN A 457 9.90 26.71 -2.00
CA GLN A 457 10.96 27.72 -1.92
C GLN A 457 11.81 27.65 -0.65
N LYS A 458 11.23 27.18 0.46
CA LYS A 458 11.88 27.13 1.77
C LYS A 458 11.79 25.71 2.31
N HIS A 459 12.90 25.20 2.82
CA HIS A 459 12.97 23.86 3.42
C HIS A 459 12.53 22.74 2.45
N ALA A 460 12.90 22.87 1.17
CA ALA A 460 12.68 21.81 0.19
C ALA A 460 13.26 20.48 0.71
N SER A 461 12.53 19.40 0.52
CA SER A 461 12.95 18.06 0.91
C SER A 461 12.50 17.04 -0.14
N PRO A 462 13.19 15.90 -0.27
CA PRO A 462 12.86 14.89 -1.27
C PRO A 462 11.62 14.10 -0.81
N GLY A 463 10.44 14.70 -0.97
CA GLY A 463 9.17 14.11 -0.59
C GLY A 463 8.00 14.75 -1.31
N GLY A 464 6.85 14.10 -1.21
CA GLY A 464 5.65 14.46 -1.95
C GLY A 464 5.10 13.25 -2.68
N CYS A 465 4.27 13.51 -3.68
CA CYS A 465 3.66 12.48 -4.51
C CYS A 465 4.73 11.76 -5.32
N TYR A 466 4.78 10.43 -5.26
CA TYR A 466 5.79 9.64 -5.97
C TYR A 466 5.22 8.48 -6.75
N ASP A 467 3.90 8.34 -6.86
CA ASP A 467 3.30 7.40 -7.79
C ASP A 467 1.90 7.82 -8.18
N THR A 468 1.37 7.08 -9.15
CA THR A 468 -0.06 6.97 -9.38
C THR A 468 -0.37 5.55 -9.86
N LYS A 469 -1.42 4.95 -9.30
CA LYS A 469 -2.02 3.70 -9.79
C LYS A 469 -3.44 4.00 -10.23
N VAL A 470 -3.83 3.49 -11.39
CA VAL A 470 -5.18 3.64 -11.95
C VAL A 470 -5.70 2.30 -12.45
N THR A 471 -7.00 2.10 -12.36
CA THR A 471 -7.71 1.03 -13.06
C THR A 471 -9.11 1.51 -13.43
N ASP A 472 -9.78 0.74 -14.27
CA ASP A 472 -11.20 0.86 -14.51
C ASP A 472 -11.94 -0.43 -14.13
N PHE A 473 -13.26 -0.42 -14.27
CA PHE A 473 -14.10 -1.54 -13.85
C PHE A 473 -13.72 -2.86 -14.56
N SER A 474 -13.49 -2.80 -15.87
CA SER A 474 -13.17 -3.99 -16.69
C SER A 474 -11.76 -4.53 -16.41
N MET A 475 -10.79 -3.61 -16.25
CA MET A 475 -9.42 -3.92 -15.88
C MET A 475 -9.36 -4.54 -14.48
N ALA A 476 -10.09 -4.01 -13.51
CA ALA A 476 -10.11 -4.49 -12.13
C ALA A 476 -10.58 -5.95 -12.01
N HIS A 477 -11.60 -6.36 -12.76
CA HIS A 477 -12.05 -7.77 -12.83
C HIS A 477 -10.95 -8.74 -13.28
N LYS A 478 -9.96 -8.24 -14.04
CA LYS A 478 -8.83 -8.99 -14.58
C LYS A 478 -7.53 -8.78 -13.79
N PHE A 479 -7.60 -8.10 -12.64
CA PHE A 479 -6.42 -7.65 -11.88
C PHE A 479 -5.42 -6.83 -12.71
N VAL A 480 -5.95 -6.05 -13.66
CA VAL A 480 -5.16 -5.13 -14.48
C VAL A 480 -5.24 -3.74 -13.87
N SER A 481 -4.11 -3.06 -13.83
CA SER A 481 -4.00 -1.63 -13.53
C SER A 481 -2.89 -1.01 -14.36
N GLU A 482 -2.83 0.31 -14.40
CA GLU A 482 -1.63 1.02 -14.86
C GLU A 482 -0.99 1.76 -13.70
N ALA A 483 0.35 1.74 -13.64
CA ALA A 483 1.09 2.38 -12.58
C ALA A 483 2.28 3.18 -13.09
N LEU A 484 2.54 4.32 -12.46
CA LEU A 484 3.71 5.18 -12.68
C LEU A 484 4.43 5.34 -11.33
N ASN A 485 5.75 5.17 -11.32
CA ASN A 485 6.60 5.49 -10.16
C ASN A 485 7.43 6.74 -10.47
N GLY A 486 7.47 7.68 -9.54
CA GLY A 486 8.23 8.92 -9.61
C GLY A 486 7.38 10.18 -9.39
N PRO A 487 8.02 11.29 -8.98
CA PRO A 487 7.32 12.56 -8.77
C PRO A 487 6.74 13.16 -10.05
N THR A 488 5.70 13.98 -9.86
CA THR A 488 5.17 14.98 -10.80
C THR A 488 6.03 15.44 -11.99
N THR A 489 5.74 15.18 -13.26
CA THR A 489 6.35 15.94 -14.38
C THR A 489 5.30 16.66 -15.24
N GLU A 490 4.03 16.55 -14.87
CA GLU A 490 2.96 17.27 -15.55
C GLU A 490 3.09 18.78 -15.39
N ASP A 491 2.38 19.51 -16.25
CA ASP A 491 2.35 20.97 -16.26
C ASP A 491 3.75 21.62 -16.40
N GLY A 492 4.68 20.89 -17.03
CA GLY A 492 6.05 21.33 -17.31
C GLY A 492 6.97 21.32 -16.09
N LEU A 493 6.62 20.60 -15.02
CA LEU A 493 7.50 20.44 -13.87
C LEU A 493 8.75 19.61 -14.22
N PRO A 494 9.93 19.97 -13.69
CA PRO A 494 11.15 19.24 -14.00
C PRO A 494 11.12 17.83 -13.38
N PRO A 495 11.66 16.81 -14.07
CA PRO A 495 11.97 15.52 -13.48
C PRO A 495 12.75 15.67 -12.17
N PHE A 496 12.37 14.89 -11.15
CA PHE A 496 13.12 14.86 -9.90
C PHE A 496 14.49 14.20 -10.12
N SER A 497 15.54 14.78 -9.51
CA SER A 497 16.90 14.25 -9.51
C SER A 497 17.46 14.19 -8.09
N TRP A 498 18.02 13.04 -7.72
CA TRP A 498 18.71 12.86 -6.45
C TRP A 498 19.98 13.70 -6.32
N ASP A 499 20.53 14.23 -7.42
CA ASP A 499 21.71 15.10 -7.38
C ASP A 499 21.49 16.33 -6.49
N GLN A 500 20.24 16.79 -6.39
CA GLN A 500 19.86 17.94 -5.55
C GLN A 500 19.66 17.58 -4.07
N PHE A 501 19.55 16.29 -3.75
CA PHE A 501 19.21 15.76 -2.41
C PHE A 501 20.13 14.60 -2.00
N ASN A 502 21.42 14.72 -2.32
CA ASN A 502 22.41 13.64 -2.18
C ASN A 502 22.69 13.18 -0.74
N SER A 503 22.25 13.91 0.29
CA SER A 503 22.41 13.57 1.69
C SER A 503 21.40 12.52 2.19
N THR A 504 20.30 12.33 1.46
CA THR A 504 19.28 11.31 1.79
C THR A 504 19.74 9.97 1.23
N LEU A 505 19.65 8.88 2.00
CA LEU A 505 19.99 7.55 1.48
C LEU A 505 18.94 7.08 0.45
N HIS A 506 19.42 6.61 -0.70
CA HIS A 506 18.60 6.21 -1.86
C HIS A 506 19.25 5.05 -2.66
N GLN A 507 19.77 4.05 -1.95
CA GLN A 507 20.34 2.85 -2.55
C GLN A 507 19.31 2.11 -3.42
N GLY A 508 19.76 1.59 -4.56
CA GLY A 508 18.91 0.90 -5.54
C GLY A 508 17.95 1.82 -6.32
N LEU A 509 17.90 3.12 -6.03
CA LEU A 509 17.00 4.05 -6.71
C LEU A 509 17.64 4.65 -7.98
N PRO A 510 16.85 4.93 -9.03
CA PRO A 510 17.32 5.64 -10.21
C PRO A 510 17.74 7.07 -9.86
N ARG A 511 18.76 7.57 -10.55
CA ARG A 511 19.28 8.94 -10.36
C ARG A 511 18.24 10.02 -10.67
N ILE A 512 17.46 9.84 -11.74
CA ILE A 512 16.44 10.77 -12.24
C ILE A 512 15.13 9.99 -12.46
N TYR A 513 14.01 10.58 -12.11
CA TYR A 513 12.67 10.00 -12.31
C TYR A 513 11.98 10.63 -13.50
N ASN A 514 11.82 9.85 -14.57
CA ASN A 514 11.09 10.27 -15.77
C ASN A 514 10.40 9.06 -16.44
N TYR A 515 9.70 8.27 -15.63
CA TYR A 515 8.96 7.10 -16.09
C TYR A 515 7.57 7.48 -16.61
N THR A 516 6.96 6.55 -17.34
CA THR A 516 5.58 6.65 -17.83
C THR A 516 4.72 5.58 -17.18
N PHE A 517 3.40 5.65 -17.37
CA PHE A 517 2.50 4.59 -16.93
C PHE A 517 2.80 3.29 -17.69
N ILE A 518 2.84 2.18 -16.95
CA ILE A 518 2.96 0.84 -17.50
C ILE A 518 1.85 -0.07 -16.97
N PRO A 519 1.40 -1.06 -17.77
CA PRO A 519 0.40 -2.01 -17.33
C PRO A 519 0.98 -2.98 -16.29
N MET A 520 0.17 -3.30 -15.29
CA MET A 520 0.43 -4.26 -14.22
C MET A 520 -0.67 -5.31 -14.27
N GLN A 521 -0.29 -6.57 -14.52
CA GLN A 521 -1.23 -7.67 -14.64
C GLN A 521 -0.56 -9.00 -14.25
N PRO A 522 -1.29 -9.94 -13.62
CA PRO A 522 -0.78 -11.27 -13.36
C PRO A 522 -0.56 -12.04 -14.68
N LEU A 523 0.52 -12.80 -14.74
CA LEU A 523 0.87 -13.64 -15.90
C LEU A 523 0.73 -15.14 -15.60
N MET A 524 0.83 -15.56 -14.34
CA MET A 524 0.75 -16.97 -13.93
C MET A 524 -0.67 -17.42 -13.57
N PHE A 525 -1.61 -16.49 -13.36
CA PHE A 525 -3.02 -16.80 -13.13
C PHE A 525 -3.95 -15.78 -13.77
N THR A 526 -5.16 -16.23 -14.11
CA THR A 526 -6.26 -15.35 -14.51
C THR A 526 -7.22 -15.26 -13.33
N PRO A 527 -7.48 -14.07 -12.77
CA PRO A 527 -8.52 -13.92 -11.76
C PRO A 527 -9.89 -14.20 -12.39
N SER A 528 -10.74 -14.90 -11.65
CA SER A 528 -12.10 -15.23 -12.08
C SER A 528 -13.08 -14.57 -11.12
N ILE A 529 -13.16 -13.24 -11.17
CA ILE A 529 -14.21 -12.49 -10.47
C ILE A 529 -15.46 -12.56 -11.36
N PRO A 530 -16.58 -13.13 -10.89
CA PRO A 530 -17.81 -13.21 -11.66
C PRO A 530 -18.25 -11.82 -12.12
N VAL A 531 -18.50 -11.67 -13.42
CA VAL A 531 -19.12 -10.48 -14.01
C VAL A 531 -20.62 -10.76 -14.13
N THR A 532 -21.46 -9.83 -13.70
CA THR A 532 -22.92 -9.98 -13.86
C THR A 532 -23.30 -9.96 -15.34
N PRO A 533 -24.36 -10.67 -15.77
CA PRO A 533 -24.77 -10.72 -17.19
C PRO A 533 -25.11 -9.35 -17.81
N GLU A 534 -25.41 -8.34 -16.99
CA GLU A 534 -25.64 -6.97 -17.43
C GLU A 534 -24.32 -6.27 -17.80
N ASN A 535 -23.28 -6.48 -16.99
CA ASN A 535 -21.95 -5.93 -17.24
C ASN A 535 -21.22 -6.59 -18.43
N SER A 536 -21.60 -7.80 -18.83
CA SER A 536 -21.01 -8.47 -20.00
C SER A 536 -21.53 -7.96 -21.36
N ARG A 537 -22.67 -7.25 -21.40
CA ARG A 537 -23.23 -6.68 -22.64
C ARG A 537 -22.63 -5.32 -22.98
N VAL A 538 -22.25 -4.54 -21.97
CA VAL A 538 -21.63 -3.22 -22.17
C VAL A 538 -20.18 -3.38 -22.65
N THR A 539 -19.49 -4.45 -22.26
CA THR A 539 -18.08 -4.69 -22.63
C THR A 539 -17.89 -5.24 -24.05
N SER A 540 -18.94 -5.68 -24.75
CA SER A 540 -18.84 -6.15 -26.14
C SER A 540 -18.98 -5.04 -27.18
N ASP A 541 -19.51 -3.89 -26.78
CA ASP A 541 -19.94 -2.81 -27.70
C ASP A 541 -19.00 -1.59 -27.68
N TYR A 542 -17.80 -1.72 -27.08
CA TYR A 542 -16.76 -0.69 -27.05
C TYR A 542 -15.39 -1.18 -27.52
#